data_AF-A0A0F9I1L1-F1
#
_entry.id   AF-A0A0F9I1L1-F1
#
_cell.length_a   1.000
_cell.length_b   1.000
_cell.length_c   1.000
_cell.angle_alpha   90.00
_cell.angle_beta   90.00
_cell.angle_gamma   90.00
#
_symmetry.space_group_name_H-M   'P 1'
#
loop_
_entity.id
_entity.type
_entity.pdbx_description
1 polymer ?
#
loop_
_entity_poly.entity_id
_entity_poly.type
_entity_poly.pdbx_seq_one_letter_code
_entity_poly.pdbx_strand_id
1 'polypeptide(L)'
;MKNLVLALALAVALTLVVGHFPIASGIHIAPTTVAGNPHCADIGLSDEGASVNTTIYEGGTFLDWTATKDISAVIVKGGPAVNIYRYSPPSLGDSILHAPYISRTLRWYEISHVDFCGGDTPVVTPTDTPIPTEASPTSTPANTPVLTPTEVEPSTTPSAGEETELPLFFPDTGRPYR
;
A
#
# COMPACT_ATOMS: atom_id res chain seq x y z
N MET A 1 -52.90 45.34 10.02
CA MET A 1 -53.06 44.18 9.10
C MET A 1 -52.39 44.47 7.75
N LYS A 2 -51.07 44.76 7.71
CA LYS A 2 -50.33 45.06 6.46
C LYS A 2 -48.94 44.44 6.41
N ASN A 3 -48.63 43.54 7.36
CA ASN A 3 -47.27 43.05 7.58
C ASN A 3 -47.18 41.53 7.44
N LEU A 4 -48.22 40.89 6.88
CA LEU A 4 -48.39 39.43 6.86
C LEU A 4 -48.35 38.81 5.46
N VAL A 5 -47.79 39.50 4.46
CA VAL A 5 -47.66 38.96 3.09
C VAL A 5 -46.21 38.94 2.60
N LEU A 6 -45.27 39.50 3.37
CA LEU A 6 -43.87 39.60 2.97
C LEU A 6 -42.95 38.55 3.62
N ALA A 7 -43.48 37.37 3.92
CA ALA A 7 -42.72 36.27 4.51
C ALA A 7 -42.80 34.96 3.68
N LEU A 8 -43.12 35.08 2.39
CA LEU A 8 -43.27 33.91 1.51
C LEU A 8 -42.68 34.16 0.12
N ALA A 9 -41.42 34.58 0.04
CA ALA A 9 -40.70 34.64 -1.25
C ALA A 9 -39.17 34.52 -1.15
N LEU A 10 -38.61 34.02 -0.04
CA LEU A 10 -37.15 33.87 0.11
C LEU A 10 -36.73 32.60 0.85
N ALA A 11 -37.39 31.47 0.57
CA ALA A 11 -37.07 30.18 1.21
C ALA A 11 -37.09 28.97 0.26
N VAL A 12 -36.96 29.16 -1.05
CA VAL A 12 -36.95 28.06 -2.03
C VAL A 12 -35.93 28.30 -3.14
N ALA A 13 -34.67 28.56 -2.78
CA ALA A 13 -33.56 28.60 -3.74
C ALA A 13 -32.24 28.09 -3.16
N LEU A 14 -32.31 27.14 -2.22
CA LEU A 14 -31.17 26.31 -1.86
C LEU A 14 -31.43 24.91 -2.39
N THR A 15 -31.46 24.80 -3.71
CA THR A 15 -31.43 23.52 -4.40
C THR A 15 -30.16 22.80 -3.97
N LEU A 16 -30.36 21.67 -3.29
CA LEU A 16 -29.38 20.65 -2.99
C LEU A 16 -28.66 20.27 -4.28
N VAL A 17 -27.58 20.97 -4.63
CA VAL A 17 -26.58 20.43 -5.54
C VAL A 17 -25.81 19.41 -4.71
N VAL A 18 -26.39 18.21 -4.58
CA VAL A 18 -25.61 17.02 -4.21
C VAL A 18 -24.74 16.73 -5.42
N GLY A 19 -23.67 17.52 -5.53
CA GLY A 19 -22.59 17.28 -6.47
C GLY A 19 -22.13 15.86 -6.19
N HIS A 20 -22.31 14.99 -7.18
CA HIS A 20 -21.65 13.70 -7.19
C HIS A 20 -20.17 14.03 -7.34
N PHE A 21 -19.50 14.23 -6.21
CA PHE A 21 -18.05 14.29 -6.20
C PHE A 21 -17.60 12.91 -6.68
N PRO A 22 -16.94 12.81 -7.85
CA PRO A 22 -16.29 11.57 -8.20
C PRO A 22 -15.31 11.26 -7.06
N ILE A 23 -15.56 10.16 -6.36
CA ILE A 23 -14.60 9.62 -5.41
C ILE A 23 -13.46 9.12 -6.29
N ALA A 24 -12.40 9.93 -6.40
CA ALA A 24 -11.18 9.53 -7.08
C ALA A 24 -10.66 8.28 -6.38
N SER A 25 -10.91 7.13 -6.99
CA SER A 25 -10.30 5.87 -6.58
C SER A 25 -8.89 5.91 -7.15
N GLY A 26 -7.96 6.49 -6.40
CA GLY A 26 -6.54 6.28 -6.68
C GLY A 26 -6.29 4.79 -6.51
N ILE A 27 -5.90 4.10 -7.58
CA ILE A 27 -5.47 2.70 -7.48
C ILE A 27 -4.13 2.73 -6.76
N HIS A 28 -4.15 2.66 -5.43
CA HIS A 28 -2.94 2.51 -4.63
C HIS A 28 -2.39 1.11 -4.90
N ILE A 29 -1.20 1.03 -5.47
CA ILE A 29 -0.56 -0.25 -5.75
C ILE A 29 0.04 -0.76 -4.45
N ALA A 30 -0.42 -1.94 -4.01
CA ALA A 30 0.16 -2.59 -2.85
C ALA A 30 1.64 -2.89 -3.11
N PRO A 31 2.56 -2.47 -2.24
CA PRO A 31 3.98 -2.75 -2.42
C PRO A 31 4.27 -4.23 -2.20
N THR A 32 5.34 -4.71 -2.84
CA THR A 32 5.98 -5.98 -2.45
C THR A 32 7.10 -5.68 -1.46
N THR A 33 7.02 -6.23 -0.25
CA THR A 33 8.08 -6.10 0.74
C THR A 33 9.18 -7.13 0.51
N VAL A 34 10.44 -6.68 0.43
CA VAL A 34 11.61 -7.55 0.20
C VAL A 34 12.67 -7.27 1.26
N ALA A 35 13.28 -8.32 1.80
CA ALA A 35 14.35 -8.19 2.79
C ALA A 35 15.65 -7.65 2.17
N GLY A 36 16.50 -7.01 2.99
CA GLY A 36 17.78 -6.49 2.55
C GLY A 36 17.67 -5.12 1.89
N ASN A 37 18.54 -4.85 0.91
CA ASN A 37 18.67 -3.54 0.26
C ASN A 37 18.85 -3.69 -1.26
N PRO A 38 17.84 -4.21 -1.99
CA PRO A 38 17.92 -4.30 -3.44
C PRO A 38 17.92 -2.89 -4.08
N HIS A 39 18.52 -2.78 -5.25
CA HIS A 39 18.53 -1.61 -6.12
C HIS A 39 17.77 -1.91 -7.43
N CYS A 40 17.62 -0.92 -8.31
CA CYS A 40 16.87 -1.09 -9.56
C CYS A 40 17.39 -2.25 -10.41
N ALA A 41 18.72 -2.42 -10.48
CA ALA A 41 19.35 -3.50 -11.22
C ALA A 41 18.96 -4.89 -10.70
N ASP A 42 18.79 -5.05 -9.38
CA ASP A 42 18.40 -6.33 -8.76
C ASP A 42 16.98 -6.77 -9.14
N ILE A 43 16.15 -5.81 -9.59
CA ILE A 43 14.76 -6.05 -10.00
C ILE A 43 14.55 -5.96 -11.51
N GLY A 44 15.66 -5.96 -12.27
CA GLY A 44 15.68 -5.96 -13.73
C GLY A 44 15.35 -4.61 -14.37
N LEU A 45 15.51 -3.51 -13.63
CA LEU A 45 15.25 -2.15 -14.09
C LEU A 45 16.53 -1.32 -14.06
N SER A 46 16.53 -0.18 -14.77
CA SER A 46 17.66 0.76 -14.74
C SER A 46 17.41 1.86 -13.70
N ASP A 47 18.48 2.34 -13.07
CA ASP A 47 18.44 3.58 -12.30
C ASP A 47 18.18 4.73 -13.30
N GLU A 48 16.96 5.28 -13.32
CA GLU A 48 16.65 6.33 -14.28
C GLU A 48 17.18 7.67 -13.81
N GLY A 49 17.82 8.40 -14.72
CA GLY A 49 18.12 9.83 -14.58
C GLY A 49 16.87 10.69 -14.80
N ALA A 50 15.75 10.37 -14.14
CA ALA A 50 14.54 11.17 -14.21
C ALA A 50 14.65 12.38 -13.27
N SER A 51 14.14 13.53 -13.71
CA SER A 51 13.94 14.66 -12.82
C SER A 51 12.71 14.36 -11.97
N VAL A 52 12.93 13.93 -10.73
CA VAL A 52 11.87 13.56 -9.78
C VAL A 52 11.76 14.62 -8.70
N ASN A 53 10.54 15.09 -8.45
CA ASN A 53 10.21 15.91 -7.30
C ASN A 53 9.60 15.02 -6.22
N THR A 54 10.08 15.13 -4.99
CA THR A 54 9.65 14.31 -3.86
C THR A 54 9.20 15.18 -2.70
N THR A 55 8.15 14.76 -2.01
CA THR A 55 7.69 15.36 -0.77
C THR A 55 7.62 14.26 0.28
N ILE A 56 8.46 14.38 1.32
CA ILE A 56 8.44 13.49 2.47
C ILE A 56 7.76 14.21 3.64
N TYR A 57 6.79 13.56 4.27
CA TYR A 57 5.96 14.16 5.32
C TYR A 57 5.72 13.17 6.48
N GLU A 58 5.00 13.65 7.51
CA GLU A 58 4.73 12.91 8.75
C GLU A 58 5.99 12.31 9.38
N GLY A 59 7.00 13.17 9.57
CA GLY A 59 8.24 12.80 10.25
C GLY A 59 9.12 11.85 9.45
N GLY A 60 8.97 11.77 8.13
CA GLY A 60 9.80 10.88 7.31
C GLY A 60 9.11 9.59 6.88
N THR A 61 7.82 9.45 7.16
CA THR A 61 7.11 8.17 7.01
C THR A 61 6.55 7.96 5.61
N PHE A 62 5.98 9.04 5.04
CA PHE A 62 5.28 8.99 3.76
C PHE A 62 6.01 9.81 2.72
N LEU A 63 5.91 9.33 1.48
CA LEU A 63 6.50 9.90 0.28
C LEU A 63 5.41 10.10 -0.76
N ASP A 64 5.34 11.31 -1.28
CA ASP A 64 4.68 11.60 -2.56
C ASP A 64 5.77 11.98 -3.58
N TRP A 65 5.58 11.57 -4.84
CA TRP A 65 6.53 11.90 -5.89
C TRP A 65 5.85 12.19 -7.22
N THR A 66 6.54 12.98 -8.04
CA THR A 66 6.18 13.27 -9.43
C THR A 66 7.44 13.32 -10.27
N ALA A 67 7.34 12.94 -11.55
CA ALA A 67 8.48 12.88 -12.46
C ALA A 67 8.13 13.47 -13.83
N THR A 68 9.17 13.85 -14.58
CA THR A 68 9.04 14.27 -15.99
C THR A 68 9.18 13.12 -16.98
N LYS A 69 9.58 11.94 -16.50
CA LYS A 69 9.71 10.71 -17.27
C LYS A 69 8.99 9.57 -16.56
N ASP A 70 8.60 8.58 -17.34
CA ASP A 70 7.93 7.38 -16.88
C ASP A 70 8.82 6.56 -15.93
N ILE A 71 8.27 6.21 -14.77
CA ILE A 71 8.90 5.38 -13.76
C ILE A 71 8.17 4.03 -13.71
N SER A 72 8.94 2.95 -13.83
CA SER A 72 8.43 1.58 -13.82
C SER A 72 8.37 0.99 -12.41
N ALA A 73 9.20 1.47 -11.48
CA ALA A 73 9.08 1.12 -10.07
C ALA A 73 9.72 2.16 -9.14
N VAL A 74 9.23 2.23 -7.90
CA VAL A 74 9.89 2.94 -6.79
C VAL A 74 10.25 1.95 -5.70
N ILE A 75 11.48 2.01 -5.21
CA ILE A 75 11.95 1.24 -4.05
C ILE A 75 12.07 2.20 -2.86
N VAL A 76 11.22 2.03 -1.85
CA VAL A 76 11.22 2.84 -0.63
C VAL A 76 11.85 2.05 0.51
N LYS A 77 12.97 2.56 1.02
CA LYS A 77 13.86 1.85 1.94
C LYS A 77 13.72 2.40 3.34
N GLY A 78 13.68 1.50 4.32
CA GLY A 78 13.66 1.84 5.74
C GLY A 78 13.74 0.58 6.61
N GLY A 79 14.58 0.60 7.64
CA GLY A 79 14.80 -0.57 8.48
C GLY A 79 15.51 -1.73 7.77
N PRO A 80 15.18 -3.01 8.07
CA PRO A 80 15.86 -4.20 7.53
C PRO A 80 15.31 -4.70 6.18
N ALA A 81 14.31 -4.02 5.62
CA ALA A 81 13.61 -4.41 4.40
C ALA A 81 13.25 -3.18 3.56
N VAL A 82 12.68 -3.41 2.38
CA VAL A 82 12.23 -2.36 1.46
C VAL A 82 10.83 -2.66 0.96
N ASN A 83 10.10 -1.62 0.55
CA ASN A 83 8.85 -1.76 -0.20
C ASN A 83 9.11 -1.41 -1.67
N ILE A 84 8.66 -2.26 -2.58
CA ILE A 84 8.80 -2.08 -4.03
C ILE A 84 7.41 -1.85 -4.63
N TYR A 85 7.21 -0.67 -5.20
CA TYR A 85 5.99 -0.26 -5.89
C TYR A 85 6.26 -0.40 -7.39
N ARG A 86 5.60 -1.35 -8.07
CA ARG A 86 5.76 -1.57 -9.52
C ARG A 86 4.57 -1.00 -10.27
N TYR A 87 4.83 -0.25 -11.33
CA TYR A 87 3.83 0.40 -12.16
C TYR A 87 3.72 -0.30 -13.50
N SER A 88 2.50 -0.70 -13.89
CA SER A 88 2.18 -1.20 -15.21
C SER A 88 0.80 -0.68 -15.62
N PRO A 89 0.72 0.31 -16.55
CA PRO A 89 1.84 0.98 -17.22
C PRO A 89 2.73 1.79 -16.26
N PRO A 90 3.95 2.18 -16.68
CA PRO A 90 4.78 3.13 -15.93
C PRO A 90 4.03 4.41 -15.54
N SER A 91 4.41 5.03 -14.43
CA SER A 91 3.73 6.20 -13.87
C SER A 91 4.60 7.46 -13.88
N LEU A 92 3.94 8.63 -13.90
CA LEU A 92 4.56 9.95 -13.71
C LEU A 92 4.46 10.46 -12.27
N GLY A 93 3.81 9.72 -11.38
CA GLY A 93 3.71 10.07 -9.98
C GLY A 93 2.91 9.07 -9.16
N ASP A 94 3.07 9.14 -7.86
CA ASP A 94 2.29 8.38 -6.89
C ASP A 94 2.34 9.08 -5.52
N SER A 95 1.45 8.70 -4.63
CA SER A 95 1.33 9.29 -3.30
C SER A 95 1.17 8.24 -2.21
N ILE A 96 1.50 8.64 -0.98
CA ILE A 96 1.34 7.83 0.23
C ILE A 96 2.19 6.54 0.11
N LEU A 97 3.38 6.65 -0.47
CA LEU A 97 4.36 5.59 -0.44
C LEU A 97 5.02 5.58 0.93
N HIS A 98 5.35 4.39 1.43
CA HIS A 98 6.00 4.22 2.73
C HIS A 98 7.03 3.08 2.69
N ALA A 99 7.98 3.15 3.62
CA ALA A 99 8.86 2.02 3.94
C ALA A 99 8.06 0.89 4.64
N PRO A 100 8.64 -0.31 4.86
CA PRO A 100 7.91 -1.43 5.47
C PRO A 100 7.25 -1.11 6.82
N TYR A 101 6.13 -1.78 7.09
CA TYR A 101 5.41 -1.67 8.36
C TYR A 101 6.10 -2.51 9.45
N ILE A 102 6.22 -1.95 10.65
CA ILE A 102 6.69 -2.65 11.84
C ILE A 102 5.47 -3.16 12.61
N SER A 103 5.05 -4.40 12.33
CA SER A 103 3.86 -4.98 12.96
C SER A 103 3.94 -5.07 14.50
N ARG A 104 5.15 -5.12 15.06
CA ARG A 104 5.34 -5.20 16.53
C ARG A 104 5.10 -3.87 17.25
N THR A 105 5.45 -2.74 16.63
CA THR A 105 5.33 -1.40 17.22
C THR A 105 4.18 -0.60 16.63
N LEU A 106 3.46 -1.19 15.67
CA LEU A 106 2.35 -0.59 14.93
C LEU A 106 2.71 0.73 14.25
N ARG A 107 3.95 0.82 13.73
CA ARG A 107 4.50 2.03 13.12
C ARG A 107 5.20 1.68 11.81
N TRP A 108 5.32 2.65 10.93
CA TRP A 108 6.17 2.56 9.75
C TRP A 108 7.63 2.84 10.12
N TYR A 109 8.57 2.30 9.35
CA TYR A 109 9.93 2.81 9.37
C TYR A 109 9.97 4.22 8.77
N GLU A 110 10.87 5.06 9.28
CA GLU A 110 11.27 6.28 8.58
C GLU A 110 11.98 5.91 7.28
N ILE A 111 11.71 6.69 6.23
CA ILE A 111 12.32 6.54 4.92
C ILE A 111 13.78 6.98 5.01
N SER A 112 14.69 6.06 4.74
CA SER A 112 16.13 6.33 4.70
C SER A 112 16.66 6.56 3.29
N HIS A 113 16.02 5.96 2.28
CA HIS A 113 16.42 6.09 0.88
C HIS A 113 15.26 5.75 -0.07
N VAL A 114 15.32 6.28 -1.29
CA VAL A 114 14.33 6.02 -2.34
C VAL A 114 15.06 5.86 -3.67
N ASP A 115 14.86 4.73 -4.35
CA ASP A 115 15.34 4.52 -5.72
C ASP A 115 14.18 4.65 -6.70
N PHE A 116 14.36 5.45 -7.76
CA PHE A 116 13.41 5.58 -8.86
C PHE A 116 13.93 4.79 -10.06
N CYS A 117 13.21 3.73 -10.40
CA CYS A 117 13.60 2.77 -11.40
C CYS A 117 12.75 2.92 -12.67
N GLY A 118 13.39 2.92 -13.82
CA GLY A 118 12.68 2.86 -15.09
C GLY A 118 13.36 1.97 -16.11
N GLY A 119 13.16 2.30 -17.38
CA GLY A 119 13.28 1.37 -18.48
C GLY A 119 11.98 0.61 -18.74
N ASP A 120 11.93 -0.04 -19.89
CA ASP A 120 10.80 -0.84 -20.31
C ASP A 120 10.62 -1.99 -19.30
N THR A 121 9.54 -1.93 -18.52
CA THR A 121 9.01 -3.18 -17.95
C THR A 121 8.73 -4.08 -19.15
N PRO A 122 9.22 -5.34 -19.19
CA PRO A 122 8.82 -6.23 -20.25
C PRO A 122 7.30 -6.25 -20.19
N VAL A 123 6.66 -5.68 -21.22
CA VAL A 123 5.22 -5.78 -21.37
C VAL A 123 4.98 -7.27 -21.37
N VAL A 124 4.39 -7.79 -20.30
CA VAL A 124 3.78 -9.09 -20.34
C VAL A 124 2.70 -8.95 -21.39
N THR A 125 3.07 -9.25 -22.64
CA THR A 125 2.10 -9.51 -23.70
C THR A 125 1.20 -10.53 -23.05
N PRO A 126 -0.11 -10.24 -22.84
CA PRO A 126 -0.99 -11.22 -22.27
C PRO A 126 -0.77 -12.48 -23.11
N THR A 127 -0.15 -13.49 -22.52
CA THR A 127 -0.18 -14.81 -23.14
C THR A 127 -1.65 -15.07 -23.18
N ASP A 128 -2.21 -15.13 -24.40
CA ASP A 128 -3.59 -15.52 -24.63
C ASP A 128 -3.81 -16.78 -23.82
N THR A 129 -4.33 -16.60 -22.60
CA THR A 129 -4.77 -17.71 -21.78
C THR A 129 -5.89 -18.25 -22.64
N PRO A 130 -5.77 -19.48 -23.18
CA PRO A 130 -6.77 -20.01 -24.07
C PRO A 130 -8.10 -19.82 -23.35
N ILE A 131 -9.01 -19.07 -23.98
CA ILE A 131 -10.36 -18.89 -23.49
C ILE A 131 -10.82 -20.28 -23.06
N PRO A 132 -11.17 -20.51 -21.77
CA PRO A 132 -11.71 -21.79 -21.37
C PRO A 132 -12.90 -22.03 -22.29
N THR A 133 -12.75 -23.02 -23.18
CA THR A 133 -13.82 -23.49 -24.05
C THR A 133 -14.97 -23.78 -23.12
N GLU A 134 -16.03 -22.99 -23.25
CA GLU A 134 -17.22 -23.02 -22.41
C GLU A 134 -17.77 -24.45 -22.40
N ALA A 135 -17.42 -25.21 -21.37
CA ALA A 135 -17.96 -26.54 -21.17
C ALA A 135 -19.44 -26.35 -20.84
N SER A 136 -20.28 -26.77 -21.78
CA SER A 136 -21.74 -26.82 -21.67
C SER A 136 -22.15 -27.31 -20.27
N PRO A 137 -23.08 -26.63 -19.57
CA PRO A 137 -23.47 -27.03 -18.23
C PRO A 137 -24.19 -28.38 -18.30
N THR A 138 -23.51 -29.43 -17.82
CA THR A 138 -24.17 -30.70 -17.48
C THR A 138 -24.90 -30.49 -16.17
N SER A 139 -26.23 -30.49 -16.23
CA SER A 139 -27.13 -30.38 -15.09
C SER A 139 -26.85 -31.48 -14.06
N THR A 140 -26.25 -31.09 -12.93
CA THR A 140 -26.09 -31.96 -11.76
C THR A 140 -27.38 -31.89 -10.93
N PRO A 141 -28.08 -33.00 -10.67
CA PRO A 141 -29.25 -32.99 -9.80
C PRO A 141 -28.83 -32.79 -8.34
N ALA A 142 -29.57 -31.90 -7.68
CA ALA A 142 -29.48 -31.60 -6.27
C ALA A 142 -29.82 -32.83 -5.40
N ASN A 143 -28.93 -33.14 -4.46
CA ASN A 143 -29.29 -33.89 -3.25
C ASN A 143 -28.78 -33.11 -2.02
N THR A 144 -29.71 -32.40 -1.41
CA THR A 144 -29.72 -31.85 -0.05
C THR A 144 -30.06 -32.98 0.95
N PRO A 145 -29.93 -32.86 2.29
CA PRO A 145 -28.91 -32.25 3.17
C PRO A 145 -28.33 -33.29 4.17
N VAL A 146 -27.21 -33.00 4.86
CA VAL A 146 -26.96 -33.55 6.21
C VAL A 146 -26.30 -32.50 7.10
N LEU A 147 -26.96 -32.25 8.24
CA LEU A 147 -26.58 -31.39 9.34
C LEU A 147 -25.45 -32.03 10.16
N THR A 148 -24.50 -31.24 10.68
CA THR A 148 -23.93 -31.43 12.02
C THR A 148 -23.20 -30.14 12.45
N PRO A 149 -23.68 -29.40 13.46
CA PRO A 149 -22.87 -28.42 14.16
C PRO A 149 -22.07 -29.14 15.25
N THR A 150 -20.74 -29.09 15.18
CA THR A 150 -19.89 -29.41 16.33
C THR A 150 -19.43 -28.09 16.93
N GLU A 151 -20.19 -27.67 17.93
CA GLU A 151 -19.82 -26.71 18.95
C GLU A 151 -18.66 -27.29 19.79
N VAL A 152 -17.54 -26.58 19.82
CA VAL A 152 -16.47 -26.81 20.80
C VAL A 152 -16.24 -25.49 21.52
N GLU A 153 -16.83 -25.41 22.72
CA GLU A 153 -16.59 -24.37 23.73
C GLU A 153 -15.28 -24.66 24.50
N PRO A 154 -14.80 -23.78 25.41
CA PRO A 154 -13.44 -23.27 25.42
C PRO A 154 -12.55 -23.96 26.46
N SER A 155 -11.23 -23.87 26.30
CA SER A 155 -10.30 -24.21 27.39
C SER A 155 -9.41 -23.04 27.73
N THR A 156 -9.69 -22.50 28.91
CA THR A 156 -8.84 -21.65 29.75
C THR A 156 -7.46 -22.26 29.98
N THR A 157 -6.41 -21.43 30.12
CA THR A 157 -5.51 -21.36 31.30
C THR A 157 -4.27 -20.53 30.97
N PRO A 158 -3.88 -19.56 31.83
CA PRO A 158 -2.73 -18.69 31.63
C PRO A 158 -1.43 -19.35 32.12
N SER A 159 -0.28 -18.98 31.54
CA SER A 159 1.02 -19.18 32.18
C SER A 159 1.88 -17.93 32.05
N ALA A 160 2.07 -17.28 33.21
CA ALA A 160 3.13 -16.34 33.48
C ALA A 160 4.44 -17.08 33.81
N GLY A 161 5.57 -16.39 33.70
CA GLY A 161 6.93 -16.89 33.94
C GLY A 161 7.58 -17.28 32.61
N GLU A 162 8.66 -16.64 32.15
CA GLU A 162 9.91 -16.49 32.88
C GLU A 162 10.69 -15.28 32.33
N GLU A 163 11.03 -14.35 33.22
CA GLU A 163 12.14 -13.43 33.01
C GLU A 163 13.42 -14.26 32.90
N THR A 164 14.15 -14.12 31.80
CA THR A 164 15.58 -14.44 31.78
C THR A 164 16.31 -13.16 31.42
N GLU A 165 16.79 -12.49 32.46
CA GLU A 165 17.91 -11.56 32.39
C GLU A 165 19.06 -12.19 31.61
N LEU A 166 19.57 -11.51 30.59
CA LEU A 166 20.97 -11.62 30.17
C LEU A 166 21.50 -10.24 29.76
N PRO A 167 22.80 -10.00 29.96
CA PRO A 167 23.24 -8.93 30.84
C PRO A 167 23.64 -7.63 30.12
N LEU A 168 23.73 -6.61 30.96
CA LEU A 168 24.30 -5.29 30.71
C LEU A 168 25.72 -5.35 30.13
N PHE A 169 26.00 -4.33 29.29
CA PHE A 169 27.26 -3.59 29.24
C PHE A 169 28.47 -4.22 28.52
N PHE A 170 28.73 -3.72 27.30
CA PHE A 170 30.09 -3.38 26.86
C PHE A 170 30.05 -2.03 26.13
N PRO A 171 30.63 -0.95 26.68
CA PRO A 171 30.96 0.21 25.87
C PRO A 171 32.19 -0.14 25.03
N ASP A 172 32.00 -0.35 23.72
CA ASP A 172 33.14 -0.43 22.80
C ASP A 172 33.75 0.97 22.68
N THR A 173 34.92 1.09 23.30
CA THR A 173 35.81 2.22 23.23
C THR A 173 36.27 2.44 21.79
N GLY A 174 35.76 3.50 21.18
CA GLY A 174 36.49 4.40 20.28
C GLY A 174 37.42 3.74 19.26
N ARG A 175 36.94 3.65 18.01
CA ARG A 175 37.83 3.68 16.84
C ARG A 175 37.65 5.01 16.11
N PRO A 176 38.71 5.84 16.00
CA PRO A 176 38.68 6.98 15.10
C PRO A 176 38.79 6.47 13.65
N TYR A 177 37.85 6.89 12.80
CA TYR A 177 38.00 6.78 11.36
C TYR A 177 39.14 7.72 10.92
N ARG A 178 40.13 7.16 10.23
CA ARG A 178 41.03 7.89 9.33
C ARG A 178 40.42 7.92 7.94
#